data_AF-A0A373VL07-F1
#
_entry.id   AF-A0A373VL07-F1
#
_cell.length_a   1.000
_cell.length_b   1.000
_cell.length_c   1.000
_cell.angle_alpha   90.00
_cell.angle_beta   90.00
_cell.angle_gamma   90.00
#
_symmetry.space_group_name_H-M   'P 1'
#
loop_
_entity.id
_entity.type
_entity.pdbx_description
1 polymer ?
#
loop_
_entity_poly.entity_id
_entity_poly.type
_entity_poly.pdbx_seq_one_letter_code
_entity_poly.pdbx_strand_id
1 'polypeptide(L)'
;MRQLDYKSIEVNGKLIRFDINISQVVEYKDFFVVLIRERKEIPNNVMAYNYLGEKIWNINDIVQAKIPRGYDQIEKKSDNILTAHYELGIIFEIDVNKREVVQKNYLR
;
A
#
# COMPACT_ATOMS: atom_id res chain seq x y z
N MET A 1 -4.34 12.92 -8.83
CA MET A 1 -5.35 12.46 -7.84
C MET A 1 -5.47 13.50 -6.74
N ARG A 2 -6.53 13.44 -5.95
CA ARG A 2 -6.69 14.31 -4.78
C ARG A 2 -7.30 13.52 -3.63
N GLN A 3 -6.64 13.48 -2.48
CA GLN A 3 -7.28 13.00 -1.26
C GLN A 3 -8.27 14.07 -0.78
N LEU A 4 -9.54 13.69 -0.63
CA LEU A 4 -10.61 14.61 -0.24
C LEU A 4 -10.75 14.70 1.28
N ASP A 5 -10.63 13.56 1.95
CA ASP A 5 -10.73 13.41 3.40
C ASP A 5 -9.88 12.20 3.85
N TYR A 6 -10.03 11.78 5.09
CA TYR A 6 -9.30 10.65 5.65
C TYR A 6 -9.81 9.27 5.18
N LYS A 7 -10.84 9.18 4.33
CA LYS A 7 -11.45 7.93 3.83
C LYS A 7 -11.72 7.94 2.32
N SER A 8 -11.37 9.01 1.60
CA SER A 8 -11.78 9.18 0.22
C SER A 8 -10.68 9.80 -0.64
N ILE A 9 -10.48 9.24 -1.83
CA ILE A 9 -9.58 9.77 -2.87
C ILE A 9 -10.38 9.96 -4.15
N GLU A 10 -10.25 11.14 -4.76
CA GLU A 10 -10.76 11.44 -6.09
C GLU A 10 -9.66 11.24 -7.14
N VAL A 11 -10.01 10.53 -8.21
CA VAL A 11 -9.13 10.27 -9.34
C VAL A 11 -9.94 10.36 -10.62
N ASN A 12 -9.62 11.32 -11.51
CA ASN A 12 -10.31 11.52 -12.78
C ASN A 12 -11.85 11.59 -12.65
N GLY A 13 -12.35 12.31 -11.63
CA GLY A 13 -13.78 12.44 -11.34
C GLY A 13 -14.43 11.19 -10.73
N LYS A 14 -13.68 10.10 -10.54
CA LYS A 14 -14.14 8.90 -9.82
C LYS A 14 -13.74 9.00 -8.35
N LEU A 15 -14.68 8.65 -7.47
CA LEU A 15 -14.47 8.60 -6.03
C LEU A 15 -14.13 7.17 -5.58
N ILE A 16 -13.00 7.01 -4.88
CA ILE A 16 -12.62 5.80 -4.19
C ILE A 16 -12.89 6.01 -2.70
N ARG A 17 -13.72 5.17 -2.09
CA ARG A 17 -14.05 5.21 -0.67
C ARG A 17 -13.43 4.02 0.07
N PHE A 18 -12.93 4.28 1.26
CA PHE A 18 -12.37 3.29 2.17
C PHE A 18 -13.19 3.28 3.46
N ASP A 19 -13.52 2.08 3.94
CA ASP A 19 -14.22 1.93 5.23
C ASP A 19 -13.31 2.28 6.42
N ILE A 20 -11.99 2.22 6.18
CA ILE A 20 -10.90 2.43 7.14
C ILE A 20 -10.13 3.70 6.74
N ASN A 21 -9.57 4.40 7.71
CA ASN A 21 -8.81 5.63 7.44
C ASN A 21 -7.59 5.37 6.55
N ILE A 22 -7.38 6.26 5.58
CA ILE A 22 -6.16 6.39 4.80
C ILE A 22 -5.08 6.94 5.72
N SER A 23 -4.03 6.16 5.92
CA SER A 23 -2.85 6.53 6.70
C SER A 23 -1.78 7.18 5.84
N GLN A 24 -1.51 6.60 4.66
CA GLN A 24 -0.50 7.11 3.73
C GLN A 24 -0.92 6.86 2.29
N VAL A 25 -0.45 7.73 1.40
CA VAL A 25 -0.53 7.57 -0.05
C VAL A 25 0.86 7.79 -0.62
N VAL A 26 1.29 6.89 -1.51
CA VAL A 26 2.58 6.94 -2.19
C VAL A 26 2.34 6.91 -3.70
N GLU A 27 2.87 7.91 -4.41
CA GLU A 27 2.60 8.10 -5.84
C GLU A 27 3.73 7.54 -6.74
N TYR A 28 3.30 6.82 -7.78
CA TYR A 28 4.13 6.37 -8.90
C TYR A 28 3.61 6.97 -10.20
N LYS A 29 4.38 6.78 -11.28
CA LYS A 29 4.07 7.37 -12.58
C LYS A 29 2.67 7.00 -13.10
N ASP A 30 2.30 5.72 -12.98
CA ASP A 30 1.08 5.18 -13.61
C ASP A 30 0.01 4.74 -12.59
N PHE A 31 0.32 4.78 -11.29
CA PHE A 31 -0.56 4.36 -10.21
C PHE A 31 -0.12 4.98 -8.88
N PHE A 32 -0.88 4.72 -7.82
CA PHE A 32 -0.53 5.09 -6.45
C PHE A 32 -0.87 3.95 -5.50
N VAL A 33 -0.16 3.92 -4.37
CA VAL A 33 -0.32 2.91 -3.32
C VAL A 33 -0.90 3.60 -2.08
N VAL A 34 -1.94 3.00 -1.52
CA VAL A 34 -2.65 3.48 -0.35
C VAL A 34 -2.41 2.50 0.79
N LEU A 35 -2.05 3.02 1.95
CA LEU A 35 -2.05 2.31 3.22
C LEU A 35 -3.27 2.77 4.02
N ILE A 36 -4.13 1.82 4.41
CA ILE A 36 -5.25 2.08 5.33
C ILE A 36 -4.93 1.53 6.72
N ARG A 37 -5.24 2.28 7.78
CA ARG A 37 -4.97 1.84 9.16
C ARG A 37 -6.02 2.37 10.13
N GLU A 38 -6.23 1.59 11.18
CA GLU A 38 -6.99 1.94 12.37
C GLU A 38 -6.25 1.42 13.61
N ARG A 39 -6.80 1.64 14.81
CA ARG A 39 -6.20 1.10 16.06
C ARG A 39 -6.17 -0.42 16.10
N LYS A 40 -7.09 -1.08 15.40
CA LYS A 40 -7.14 -2.54 15.28
C LYS A 40 -6.29 -2.97 14.10
N GLU A 41 -5.64 -4.12 14.22
CA GLU A 41 -4.93 -4.80 13.14
C GLU A 41 -5.84 -5.01 11.92
N ILE A 42 -5.37 -4.56 10.75
CA ILE A 42 -6.04 -4.74 9.46
C ILE A 42 -5.08 -5.52 8.53
N PRO A 43 -5.34 -6.80 8.24
CA PRO A 43 -4.53 -7.54 7.29
C PRO A 43 -4.71 -6.99 5.88
N ASN A 44 -3.66 -7.14 5.05
CA ASN A 44 -3.71 -6.79 3.63
C ASN A 44 -4.12 -5.32 3.35
N ASN A 45 -3.65 -4.42 4.20
CA ASN A 45 -4.07 -3.02 4.27
C ASN A 45 -3.28 -2.07 3.34
N VAL A 46 -2.51 -2.62 2.41
CA VAL A 46 -1.79 -1.85 1.38
C VAL A 46 -2.33 -2.26 0.01
N MET A 47 -2.78 -1.27 -0.75
CA MET A 47 -3.54 -1.47 -1.99
C MET A 47 -3.06 -0.49 -3.05
N ALA A 48 -2.93 -0.92 -4.30
CA ALA A 48 -2.59 -0.05 -5.41
C ALA A 48 -3.78 0.22 -6.32
N TYR A 49 -3.86 1.46 -6.81
CA TYR A 49 -4.90 1.93 -7.72
C TYR A 49 -4.28 2.67 -8.91
N ASN A 50 -4.78 2.41 -10.11
CA ASN A 50 -4.38 3.19 -11.28
C ASN A 50 -5.05 4.58 -11.27
N TYR A 51 -4.62 5.45 -12.18
CA TYR A 51 -5.25 6.77 -12.35
C TYR A 51 -6.64 6.73 -13.03
N LEU A 52 -7.20 5.54 -13.28
CA LEU A 52 -8.61 5.36 -13.65
C LEU A 52 -9.48 5.03 -12.41
N GLY A 53 -8.86 4.96 -11.23
CA GLY A 53 -9.50 4.61 -9.96
C GLY A 53 -9.89 3.14 -9.87
N GLU A 54 -9.15 2.26 -10.53
CA GLU A 54 -9.31 0.81 -10.49
C GLU A 54 -8.21 0.21 -9.61
N LYS A 55 -8.60 -0.73 -8.73
CA LYS A 55 -7.64 -1.44 -7.89
C LYS A 55 -6.83 -2.41 -8.75
N ILE A 56 -5.51 -2.30 -8.71
CA ILE A 56 -4.58 -3.10 -9.51
C ILE A 56 -4.13 -4.36 -8.75
N TRP A 57 -3.79 -4.18 -7.46
CA TRP A 57 -3.31 -5.24 -6.59
C TRP A 57 -3.48 -4.85 -5.12
N ASN A 58 -3.36 -5.85 -4.24
CA ASN A 58 -3.12 -5.69 -2.82
C ASN A 58 -1.75 -6.29 -2.45
N ILE A 59 -1.19 -5.92 -1.31
CA ILE A 59 0.17 -6.32 -0.94
C ILE A 59 0.32 -7.83 -0.75
N ASN A 60 -0.73 -8.54 -0.35
CA ASN A 60 -0.67 -10.00 -0.21
C ASN A 60 -0.66 -10.74 -1.56
N ASP A 61 -1.12 -10.13 -2.64
CA ASP A 61 -0.94 -10.67 -3.99
C ASP A 61 0.56 -10.83 -4.33
N ILE A 62 1.42 -10.02 -3.70
CA ILE A 62 2.88 -9.95 -3.92
C ILE A 62 3.64 -10.69 -2.81
N VAL A 63 3.46 -10.26 -1.56
CA VAL A 63 4.28 -10.73 -0.43
C VAL A 63 3.87 -12.13 0.01
N GLN A 64 2.58 -12.48 -0.15
CA GLN A 64 2.01 -13.77 0.27
C GLN A 64 2.40 -14.13 1.70
N ALA A 65 2.27 -13.16 2.62
CA ALA A 65 2.63 -13.36 4.02
C ALA A 65 1.79 -14.49 4.64
N LYS A 66 2.45 -15.45 5.29
CA LYS A 66 1.77 -16.60 5.92
C LYS A 66 0.87 -16.21 7.08
N ILE A 67 1.22 -15.13 7.78
CA ILE A 67 0.46 -14.61 8.91
C ILE A 67 -0.33 -13.39 8.40
N PRO A 68 -1.65 -13.30 8.62
CA PRO A 68 -2.45 -12.19 8.14
C PRO A 68 -2.31 -10.99 9.11
N ARG A 69 -1.17 -10.30 9.06
CA ARG A 69 -0.94 -9.02 9.77
C ARG A 69 -1.02 -7.82 8.84
N GLY A 70 -1.14 -6.65 9.44
CA GLY A 70 -1.09 -5.38 8.72
C GLY A 70 0.33 -4.89 8.47
N TYR A 71 0.39 -3.78 7.75
CA TYR A 71 1.58 -2.97 7.56
C TYR A 71 1.39 -1.65 8.29
N ASP A 72 2.46 -1.22 8.95
CA ASP A 72 2.46 0.01 9.74
C ASP A 72 2.82 1.23 8.89
N GLN A 73 3.68 1.04 7.90
CA GLN A 73 4.24 2.13 7.12
C GLN A 73 4.56 1.69 5.71
N ILE A 74 4.36 2.61 4.76
CA ILE A 74 4.85 2.49 3.39
C ILE A 74 5.69 3.71 3.01
N GLU A 75 6.74 3.51 2.23
CA GLU A 75 7.62 4.57 1.75
C GLU A 75 8.07 4.32 0.31
N LYS A 76 8.20 5.39 -0.47
CA LYS A 76 8.83 5.32 -1.79
C LYS A 76 10.34 5.41 -1.65
N LYS A 77 11.04 4.30 -1.87
CA LYS A 77 12.51 4.27 -1.87
C LYS A 77 13.08 4.76 -3.20
N SER A 78 12.42 4.42 -4.31
CA SER A 78 12.78 4.86 -5.66
C SER A 78 11.54 4.80 -6.58
N ASP A 79 11.72 5.09 -7.87
CA ASP A 79 10.62 5.09 -8.84
C ASP A 79 9.96 3.73 -9.08
N ASN A 80 10.57 2.64 -8.63
CA ASN A 80 10.01 1.30 -8.72
C ASN A 80 10.06 0.51 -7.41
N ILE A 81 10.65 1.04 -6.33
CA ILE A 81 10.76 0.32 -5.07
C ILE A 81 9.88 0.96 -3.99
N LEU A 82 8.94 0.16 -3.48
CA LEU A 82 8.17 0.45 -2.28
C LEU A 82 8.80 -0.29 -1.09
N THR A 83 9.05 0.44 -0.02
CA THR A 83 9.36 -0.15 1.28
C THR A 83 8.06 -0.29 2.07
N ALA A 84 7.77 -1.47 2.60
CA ALA A 84 6.59 -1.75 3.41
C ALA A 84 6.98 -2.40 4.75
N HIS A 85 6.66 -1.72 5.85
CA HIS A 85 6.96 -2.15 7.21
C HIS A 85 5.81 -3.02 7.72
N TYR A 86 6.07 -4.29 7.85
CA TYR A 86 5.12 -5.28 8.33
C TYR A 86 5.16 -5.36 9.86
N GLU A 87 4.00 -5.46 10.51
CA GLU A 87 3.83 -5.39 11.97
C GLU A 87 4.69 -6.40 12.75
N LEU A 88 5.19 -7.47 12.11
CA LEU A 88 6.10 -8.46 12.71
C LEU A 88 7.58 -8.07 12.66
N GLY A 89 7.89 -6.79 12.49
CA GLY A 89 9.27 -6.32 12.41
C GLY A 89 9.98 -6.77 11.13
N ILE A 90 9.24 -6.98 10.04
CA ILE A 90 9.82 -7.31 8.73
C ILE A 90 9.64 -6.11 7.82
N ILE A 91 10.71 -5.68 7.17
CA ILE A 91 10.66 -4.67 6.12
C ILE A 91 10.78 -5.38 4.79
N PHE A 92 9.76 -5.23 3.94
CA PHE A 92 9.76 -5.71 2.58
C PHE A 92 10.13 -4.57 1.63
N GLU A 93 11.09 -4.80 0.75
CA GLU A 93 11.28 -3.97 -0.44
C GLU A 93 10.61 -4.69 -1.61
N ILE A 94 9.73 -3.97 -2.31
CA ILE A 94 8.87 -4.51 -3.35
C ILE A 94 9.14 -3.74 -4.65
N ASP A 95 9.50 -4.45 -5.72
CA ASP A 95 9.45 -3.87 -7.06
C ASP A 95 7.99 -3.80 -7.50
N VAL A 96 7.45 -2.58 -7.55
CA VAL A 96 6.02 -2.36 -7.78
C VAL A 96 5.59 -2.52 -9.23
N ASN A 97 6.54 -2.49 -10.18
CA ASN A 97 6.25 -2.71 -11.60
C ASN A 97 6.20 -4.20 -11.90
N LYS A 98 7.17 -4.96 -11.37
CA LYS A 98 7.25 -6.42 -11.52
C LYS A 98 6.35 -7.16 -10.54
N ARG A 99 5.90 -6.50 -9.47
CA ARG A 99 5.07 -7.06 -8.40
C ARG A 99 5.79 -8.22 -7.69
N GLU A 100 7.04 -8.01 -7.33
CA GLU A 100 7.88 -9.00 -6.67
C GLU A 100 8.58 -8.42 -5.43
N VAL A 101 8.82 -9.25 -4.42
CA VAL A 101 9.65 -8.87 -3.28
C VAL A 101 11.11 -8.97 -3.68
N VAL A 102 11.84 -7.86 -3.64
CA VAL A 102 13.26 -7.80 -3.97
C VAL A 102 14.16 -8.03 -2.75
N GLN A 103 13.73 -7.58 -1.56
CA GLN A 103 14.48 -7.75 -0.32
C GLN A 103 13.56 -7.91 0.89
N LYS A 104 14.04 -8.66 1.89
CA LYS A 104 13.40 -8.82 3.20
C LYS A 104 14.43 -8.53 4.28
N ASN A 105 14.16 -7.54 5.12
CA ASN A 105 14.99 -7.18 6.27
C ASN A 105 14.22 -7.47 7.55
N TYR A 106 14.88 -8.08 8.54
CA TYR A 106 14.29 -8.39 9.83
C TYR A 106 14.83 -7.41 10.87
N LEU A 107 13.95 -6.62 11.47
CA LEU A 107 14.25 -5.76 12.60
C LEU A 107 14.43 -6.68 13.82
N ARG A 108 15.64 -6.69 14.38
CA ARG A 108 15.99 -7.41 15.61
C ARG A 108 15.79 -6.52 16.82
#